data_AF-A0A1W0AC55-F1
#
_entry.id   AF-A0A1W0AC55-F1
#
_cell.length_a   1.000
_cell.length_b   1.000
_cell.length_c   1.000
_cell.angle_alpha   90.00
_cell.angle_beta   90.00
_cell.angle_gamma   90.00
#
_symmetry.space_group_name_H-M   'P 1'
#
loop_
_entity.id
_entity.type
_entity.pdbx_description
1 polymer ?
#
loop_
_entity_poly.entity_id
_entity_poly.type
_entity_poly.pdbx_seq_one_letter_code
_entity_poly.pdbx_strand_id
1 'polypeptide(L)'
;MQWERLARGQTNVLPVASSTLPMGSMASTSTEAVNSRFNRVLQFLNGLPGHRAASKQEIYMNTGIDINVDEEIRDKMQNNEKIRVVDNDYAYKAKFDVKNRDQLVKKLNSNDKGIAAAELLDCYVGIQEDLTELTRSGQIICIKSQDAAEVYYSRRFSFLTEVCAKATVEYGSYMTTVDCNTTEELRRGDCIRVGDHWFRVSNADKKAGIGNPPQPFTTINATTQSKSVSSIADLNIESKSKLKYILPFDTHHVPLDMPFPDHRQVHIHHTKWDVAPKLGKGSGVVPIVKHGCTNDIRELWKKSKDSSWPMDPAQLEVKLVQSGLSTQANVDAHRARRKMFVKNKVKTPRVRKQREIKITNTHLRDTALGKILANGGDNPNEFTLGAVKFDRE
;
A
#
# COMPACT_ATOMS: atom_id res chain seq x y z
N MET A 1 16.33 -43.49 20.97
CA MET A 1 17.60 -42.80 20.68
C MET A 1 17.77 -42.56 19.18
N GLN A 2 17.04 -41.60 18.60
CA GLN A 2 17.19 -41.22 17.17
C GLN A 2 16.71 -39.80 16.84
N TRP A 3 16.25 -39.02 17.81
CA TRP A 3 15.80 -37.63 17.62
C TRP A 3 16.92 -36.59 17.84
N GLU A 4 17.99 -36.92 18.57
CA GLU A 4 19.11 -35.99 18.84
C GLU A 4 20.04 -35.73 17.64
N ARG A 5 20.04 -36.61 16.62
CA ARG A 5 20.99 -36.51 15.49
C ARG A 5 20.52 -35.65 14.31
N LEU A 6 19.27 -35.16 14.33
CA LEU A 6 18.72 -34.29 13.27
C LEU A 6 18.81 -32.79 13.61
N ALA A 7 19.17 -32.43 14.84
CA ALA A 7 19.21 -31.05 15.31
C ALA A 7 20.54 -30.31 15.04
N ARG A 8 21.53 -30.96 14.42
CA ARG A 8 22.82 -30.34 14.04
C ARG A 8 23.10 -30.65 12.57
N GLY A 9 22.81 -29.70 11.69
CA GLY A 9 22.96 -29.84 10.25
C GLY A 9 24.39 -30.19 9.83
N GLN A 10 24.67 -31.48 9.65
CA GLN A 10 25.83 -31.97 8.93
C GLN A 10 25.41 -32.35 7.52
N THR A 11 25.82 -31.52 6.55
CA THR A 11 25.71 -31.80 5.13
C THR A 11 26.79 -32.81 4.74
N ASN A 12 26.38 -34.00 4.27
CA ASN A 12 27.28 -34.91 3.58
C ASN A 12 27.65 -34.28 2.23
N VAL A 13 28.91 -33.86 2.09
CA VAL A 13 29.49 -33.41 0.82
C VAL A 13 30.08 -34.64 0.14
N LEU A 14 29.50 -35.06 -0.99
CA LEU A 14 30.16 -35.99 -1.92
C LEU A 14 30.99 -35.17 -2.92
N PRO A 15 32.24 -35.58 -3.22
CA PRO A 15 33.11 -34.81 -4.11
C PRO A 15 32.69 -35.02 -5.57
N VAL A 16 32.55 -33.91 -6.30
CA VAL A 16 32.37 -33.91 -7.76
C VAL A 16 33.71 -34.21 -8.42
N ALA A 17 33.71 -35.21 -9.29
CA ALA A 17 34.85 -35.60 -10.11
C ALA A 17 35.27 -34.47 -11.06
N SER A 18 36.57 -34.18 -11.02
CA SER A 18 37.27 -33.27 -11.92
C SER A 18 37.41 -33.87 -13.32
N SER A 19 36.74 -33.26 -14.30
CA SER A 19 36.99 -33.51 -15.73
C SER A 19 37.90 -32.41 -16.30
N THR A 20 39.11 -32.82 -16.63
CA THR A 20 40.08 -32.14 -17.50
C THR A 20 39.47 -31.82 -18.86
N LEU A 21 39.62 -30.57 -19.33
CA LEU A 21 39.52 -30.19 -20.74
C LEU A 21 40.90 -29.74 -21.24
N PRO A 22 41.34 -30.15 -22.44
CA PRO A 22 42.62 -29.77 -23.00
C PRO A 22 42.57 -28.37 -23.64
N MET A 23 43.73 -27.71 -23.61
CA MET A 23 44.04 -26.52 -24.40
C MET A 23 43.76 -26.74 -25.89
N GLY A 24 43.04 -25.80 -26.50
CA GLY A 24 42.87 -25.69 -27.94
C GLY A 24 42.57 -24.24 -28.32
N SER A 25 43.57 -23.56 -28.86
CA SER A 25 43.48 -22.28 -29.54
C SER A 25 42.43 -22.32 -30.65
N MET A 26 41.47 -21.40 -30.67
CA MET A 26 40.91 -20.81 -31.90
C MET A 26 40.28 -19.45 -31.59
N ALA A 27 40.79 -18.41 -32.25
CA ALA A 27 40.07 -17.16 -32.44
C ALA A 27 38.73 -17.47 -33.12
N SER A 28 37.64 -17.31 -32.38
CA SER A 28 36.28 -17.41 -32.91
C SER A 28 35.70 -16.00 -32.98
N THR A 29 35.76 -15.41 -34.17
CA THR A 29 34.77 -14.42 -34.57
C THR A 29 33.44 -15.16 -34.70
N SER A 30 32.76 -15.39 -33.57
CA SER A 30 31.39 -15.85 -33.58
C SER A 30 30.53 -14.72 -34.13
N THR A 31 29.84 -14.98 -35.24
CA THR A 31 28.75 -14.14 -35.75
C THR A 31 27.55 -14.26 -34.82
N GLU A 32 27.74 -13.90 -33.55
CA GLU A 32 26.63 -13.70 -32.62
C GLU A 32 25.77 -12.55 -33.15
N ALA A 33 24.47 -12.81 -33.25
CA ALA A 33 23.51 -11.82 -33.68
C ALA A 33 23.71 -10.52 -32.88
N VAL A 34 23.68 -9.38 -33.56
CA VAL A 34 23.92 -8.06 -32.94
C VAL A 34 23.05 -7.85 -31.69
N ASN A 35 21.85 -8.42 -31.68
CA ASN A 35 20.93 -8.40 -30.54
C ASN A 35 21.42 -9.20 -29.33
N SER A 36 22.05 -10.36 -29.51
CA SER A 36 22.59 -11.15 -28.39
C SER A 36 23.80 -10.46 -27.77
N ARG A 37 24.70 -9.92 -28.61
CA ARG A 37 25.83 -9.09 -28.17
C ARG A 37 25.36 -7.86 -27.38
N PHE A 38 24.38 -7.14 -27.92
CA PHE A 38 23.77 -5.99 -27.25
C PHE A 38 23.10 -6.36 -25.90
N ASN A 39 22.35 -7.47 -25.85
CA ASN A 39 21.74 -7.95 -24.60
C ASN A 39 22.76 -8.31 -23.54
N ARG A 40 23.94 -8.83 -23.94
CA ARG A 40 25.04 -9.14 -23.02
C ARG A 40 25.62 -7.86 -22.40
N VAL A 41 25.80 -6.81 -23.20
CA VAL A 41 26.19 -5.49 -22.70
C VAL A 41 25.14 -4.91 -21.74
N LEU A 42 23.85 -5.00 -22.09
CA LEU A 42 22.77 -4.56 -21.20
C LEU A 42 22.73 -5.33 -19.88
N GLN A 43 22.93 -6.65 -19.93
CA GLN A 43 22.95 -7.49 -18.73
C GLN A 43 24.13 -7.11 -17.82
N PHE A 44 25.30 -6.81 -18.40
CA PHE A 44 26.44 -6.30 -17.66
C PHE A 44 26.13 -4.96 -16.98
N LEU A 45 25.59 -3.98 -17.72
CA LEU A 45 25.24 -2.66 -17.18
C LEU A 45 24.16 -2.75 -16.08
N ASN A 46 23.20 -3.67 -16.21
CA ASN A 46 22.18 -3.91 -15.18
C ASN A 46 22.77 -4.55 -13.92
N GLY A 47 23.76 -5.44 -14.07
CA GLY A 47 24.43 -6.10 -12.94
C GLY A 47 25.34 -5.18 -12.13
N LEU A 48 25.67 -3.98 -12.64
CA LEU A 48 26.51 -3.03 -11.93
C LEU A 48 25.77 -2.41 -10.73
N PRO A 49 26.41 -2.34 -9.55
CA PRO A 49 25.77 -1.81 -8.35
C PRO A 49 25.37 -0.34 -8.55
N GLY A 50 24.09 -0.04 -8.33
CA GLY A 50 23.53 1.31 -8.41
C GLY A 50 23.54 1.93 -9.81
N HIS A 51 23.63 1.10 -10.87
CA HIS A 51 23.65 1.53 -12.27
C HIS A 51 24.68 2.63 -12.55
N ARG A 52 25.91 2.44 -12.06
CA ARG A 52 27.02 3.34 -12.35
C ARG A 52 27.30 3.42 -13.85
N ALA A 53 27.85 4.54 -14.29
CA ALA A 53 28.37 4.66 -15.64
C ALA A 53 29.58 3.73 -15.79
N ALA A 54 29.58 2.93 -16.85
CA ALA A 54 30.67 2.03 -17.21
C ALA A 54 31.40 2.60 -18.42
N SER A 55 32.73 2.55 -18.35
CA SER A 55 33.57 2.98 -19.47
C SER A 55 33.53 1.96 -20.60
N LYS A 56 33.82 2.42 -21.81
CA LYS A 56 33.93 1.55 -23.00
C LYS A 56 34.95 0.41 -22.80
N GLN A 57 36.02 0.70 -22.06
CA GLN A 57 37.06 -0.28 -21.70
C GLN A 57 36.54 -1.33 -20.72
N GLU A 58 35.77 -0.93 -19.72
CA GLU A 58 35.20 -1.84 -18.72
C GLU A 58 34.15 -2.78 -19.33
N ILE A 59 33.36 -2.26 -20.28
CA ILE A 59 32.42 -3.07 -21.06
C ILE A 59 33.19 -4.09 -21.91
N TYR A 60 34.25 -3.66 -22.60
CA TYR A 60 35.10 -4.56 -23.39
C TYR A 60 35.72 -5.67 -22.54
N MET A 61 36.25 -5.34 -21.35
CA MET A 61 36.88 -6.34 -20.46
C MET A 61 35.92 -7.41 -19.97
N ASN A 62 34.65 -7.08 -19.68
CA ASN A 62 33.68 -8.05 -19.17
C ASN A 62 32.88 -8.76 -20.25
N THR A 63 32.65 -8.12 -21.40
CA THR A 63 31.78 -8.65 -22.46
C THR A 63 32.52 -9.11 -23.71
N GLY A 64 33.77 -8.68 -23.89
CA GLY A 64 34.58 -8.92 -25.08
C GLY A 64 34.16 -8.09 -26.31
N ILE A 65 33.23 -7.14 -26.16
CA ILE A 65 32.63 -6.37 -27.26
C ILE A 65 33.22 -4.96 -27.27
N ASP A 66 33.85 -4.55 -28.38
CA ASP A 66 34.42 -3.21 -28.53
C ASP A 66 33.41 -2.26 -29.19
N ILE A 67 32.87 -1.35 -28.39
CA ILE A 67 31.87 -0.36 -28.80
C ILE A 67 32.45 0.68 -29.79
N ASN A 68 33.77 0.83 -29.85
CA ASN A 68 34.40 1.76 -30.78
C ASN A 68 34.48 1.17 -32.20
N VAL A 69 34.52 -0.15 -32.34
CA VAL A 69 34.63 -0.87 -33.62
C VAL A 69 33.25 -1.29 -34.14
N ASP A 70 32.36 -1.77 -33.27
CA ASP A 70 31.00 -2.20 -33.64
C ASP A 70 30.03 -0.99 -33.68
N GLU A 71 29.97 -0.29 -34.81
CA GLU A 71 29.07 0.87 -35.00
C GLU A 71 27.58 0.52 -34.79
N GLU A 72 27.15 -0.68 -35.20
CA GLU A 72 25.76 -1.11 -35.05
C GLU A 72 25.33 -1.25 -33.57
N ILE A 73 26.25 -1.64 -32.69
CA ILE A 73 25.99 -1.75 -31.24
C ILE A 73 25.97 -0.35 -30.63
N ARG A 74 26.89 0.52 -31.06
CA ARG A 74 26.94 1.93 -30.63
C ARG A 74 25.64 2.65 -30.96
N ASP A 75 25.12 2.49 -32.17
CA ASP A 75 23.87 3.11 -32.61
C ASP A 75 22.65 2.54 -31.84
N LYS A 76 22.64 1.24 -31.56
CA LYS A 76 21.62 0.62 -30.69
C LYS A 76 21.71 1.10 -29.25
N MET A 77 22.90 1.35 -28.72
CA MET A 77 23.07 1.88 -27.36
C MET A 77 22.59 3.34 -27.26
N GLN A 78 22.81 4.15 -28.28
CA GLN A 78 22.34 5.55 -28.31
C GLN A 78 20.82 5.65 -28.48
N ASN A 79 20.21 4.75 -29.24
CA ASN A 79 18.78 4.77 -29.51
C ASN A 79 17.91 4.11 -28.42
N ASN A 80 18.50 3.41 -27.44
CA ASN A 80 17.74 2.66 -26.45
C ASN A 80 17.39 3.48 -25.20
N GLU A 81 16.10 3.54 -24.87
CA GLU A 81 15.57 4.23 -23.69
C GLU A 81 16.10 3.71 -22.34
N LYS A 82 16.64 2.48 -22.31
CA LYS A 82 17.22 1.83 -21.13
C LYS A 82 18.70 2.16 -20.91
N ILE A 83 19.31 3.00 -21.74
CA ILE A 83 20.71 3.42 -21.60
C ILE A 83 20.76 4.95 -21.45
N ARG A 84 21.56 5.41 -20.49
CA ARG A 84 21.89 6.82 -20.34
C ARG A 84 23.38 6.99 -20.66
N VAL A 85 23.68 7.88 -21.61
CA VAL A 85 25.05 8.28 -21.92
C VAL A 85 25.44 9.46 -21.03
N VAL A 86 26.52 9.32 -20.25
CA VAL A 86 27.06 10.38 -19.38
C VAL A 86 28.51 10.59 -19.76
N ASP A 87 28.87 11.74 -20.29
CA ASP A 87 30.25 12.14 -20.59
C ASP A 87 31.10 11.07 -21.29
N ASN A 88 30.50 10.40 -22.29
CA ASN A 88 31.10 9.32 -23.11
C ASN A 88 31.12 7.91 -22.48
N ASP A 89 30.56 7.76 -21.28
CA ASP A 89 30.32 6.48 -20.60
C ASP A 89 28.85 6.06 -20.69
N TYR A 90 28.58 4.76 -20.54
CA TYR A 90 27.24 4.19 -20.64
C TYR A 90 26.74 3.71 -19.28
N ALA A 91 25.57 4.17 -18.86
CA ALA A 91 24.88 3.73 -17.65
C ALA A 91 23.55 3.07 -17.98
N TYR A 92 23.14 2.06 -17.21
CA TYR A 92 21.78 1.53 -17.30
C TYR A 92 20.78 2.54 -16.75
N LYS A 93 19.65 2.70 -17.44
CA LYS A 93 18.54 3.54 -17.01
C LYS A 93 17.34 2.64 -16.73
N ALA A 94 17.20 2.26 -15.46
CA ALA A 94 15.98 1.63 -14.97
C ALA A 94 14.78 2.58 -15.12
N LYS A 95 13.57 2.01 -15.20
CA LYS A 95 12.34 2.81 -15.29
C LYS A 95 12.17 3.72 -14.07
N PHE A 96 12.64 3.26 -12.91
CA PHE A 96 12.74 4.06 -11.69
C PHE A 96 14.18 4.07 -11.17
N ASP A 97 14.68 5.26 -10.84
CA ASP A 97 16.00 5.42 -10.20
C ASP A 97 15.88 5.12 -8.70
N VAL A 98 15.72 3.83 -8.36
CA VAL A 98 15.62 3.32 -7.00
C VAL A 98 16.83 2.45 -6.72
N LYS A 99 17.66 2.86 -5.76
CA LYS A 99 18.94 2.18 -5.46
C LYS A 99 18.91 1.33 -4.20
N ASN A 100 17.96 1.63 -3.30
CA ASN A 100 17.88 1.04 -1.97
C ASN A 100 16.42 0.75 -1.60
N ARG A 101 16.23 -0.19 -0.66
CA ARG A 101 14.95 -0.52 -0.04
C ARG A 101 14.15 0.69 0.46
N ASP A 102 14.79 1.65 1.11
CA ASP A 102 14.10 2.85 1.62
C ASP A 102 13.57 3.74 0.49
N GLN A 103 14.31 3.82 -0.62
CA GLN A 103 13.88 4.55 -1.80
C GLN A 103 12.72 3.83 -2.49
N LEU A 104 12.72 2.49 -2.48
CA LEU A 104 11.61 1.68 -3.00
C LEU A 104 10.32 1.97 -2.24
N VAL A 105 10.37 1.97 -0.91
CA VAL A 105 9.19 2.28 -0.07
C VAL A 105 8.71 3.72 -0.32
N LYS A 106 9.63 4.71 -0.39
CA LYS A 106 9.27 6.10 -0.72
C LYS A 106 8.63 6.22 -2.09
N LYS A 107 9.14 5.49 -3.09
CA LYS A 107 8.60 5.52 -4.45
C LYS A 107 7.22 4.88 -4.52
N LEU A 108 7.01 3.76 -3.84
CA LEU A 108 5.70 3.13 -3.70
C LEU A 108 4.71 4.03 -2.95
N ASN A 109 5.15 4.73 -1.92
CA ASN A 109 4.29 5.69 -1.18
C ASN A 109 3.85 6.88 -2.05
N SER A 110 4.67 7.24 -3.04
CA SER A 110 4.37 8.34 -3.97
C SER A 110 3.46 7.92 -5.12
N ASN A 111 3.27 6.61 -5.37
CA ASN A 111 2.48 6.12 -6.48
C ASN A 111 1.22 5.38 -6.01
N ASP A 112 0.07 5.99 -6.30
CA ASP A 112 -1.24 5.53 -5.88
C ASP A 112 -1.75 4.34 -6.68
N LYS A 113 -1.28 4.20 -7.92
CA LYS A 113 -1.75 3.19 -8.88
C LYS A 113 -1.06 1.84 -8.72
N GLY A 114 -0.10 1.75 -7.80
CA GLY A 114 0.80 0.61 -7.69
C GLY A 114 1.83 0.56 -8.82
N ILE A 115 2.80 -0.32 -8.67
CA ILE A 115 3.88 -0.53 -9.64
C ILE A 115 3.98 -2.03 -9.95
N ALA A 116 4.03 -2.37 -11.24
CA ALA A 116 4.19 -3.75 -11.67
C ALA A 116 5.60 -4.29 -11.33
N ALA A 117 5.69 -5.56 -10.98
CA ALA A 117 6.94 -6.22 -10.63
C ALA A 117 8.00 -6.09 -11.73
N ALA A 118 7.60 -6.25 -12.99
CA ALA A 118 8.48 -6.13 -14.16
C ALA A 118 9.18 -4.76 -14.28
N GLU A 119 8.59 -3.72 -13.69
CA GLU A 119 9.15 -2.35 -13.70
C GLU A 119 10.06 -2.06 -12.50
N LEU A 120 10.11 -2.96 -11.52
CA LEU A 120 10.92 -2.83 -10.32
C LEU A 120 12.13 -3.78 -10.38
N LEU A 121 11.97 -4.96 -10.95
CA LEU A 121 13.00 -6.01 -11.02
C LEU A 121 14.34 -5.54 -11.61
N ASP A 122 14.32 -4.49 -12.43
CA ASP A 122 15.49 -3.90 -13.09
C ASP A 122 16.14 -2.73 -12.32
N CYS A 123 15.62 -2.34 -11.14
CA CYS A 123 16.08 -1.14 -10.42
C CYS A 123 17.36 -1.33 -9.59
N TYR A 124 17.53 -2.48 -8.93
CA TYR A 124 18.76 -2.80 -8.20
C TYR A 124 18.87 -4.28 -7.86
N VAL A 125 20.11 -4.73 -7.62
CA VAL A 125 20.42 -6.12 -7.24
C VAL A 125 19.84 -6.43 -5.86
N GLY A 126 19.07 -7.53 -5.75
CA GLY A 126 18.43 -7.95 -4.49
C GLY A 126 17.01 -7.39 -4.29
N ILE A 127 16.47 -6.61 -5.23
CA ILE A 127 15.12 -6.05 -5.09
C ILE A 127 14.04 -7.11 -4.90
N GLN A 128 14.19 -8.29 -5.51
CA GLN A 128 13.23 -9.38 -5.35
C GLN A 128 13.15 -9.88 -3.91
N GLU A 129 14.29 -9.94 -3.22
CA GLU A 129 14.37 -10.33 -1.81
C GLU A 129 13.73 -9.26 -0.93
N ASP A 130 14.07 -7.99 -1.17
CA ASP A 130 13.47 -6.85 -0.47
C ASP A 130 11.95 -6.77 -0.67
N LEU A 131 11.46 -6.94 -1.90
CA LEU A 131 10.01 -6.96 -2.19
C LEU A 131 9.31 -8.10 -1.46
N THR A 132 9.95 -9.26 -1.42
CA THR A 132 9.43 -10.43 -0.70
C THR A 132 9.40 -10.15 0.81
N GLU A 133 10.44 -9.57 1.38
CA GLU A 133 10.53 -9.25 2.80
C GLU A 133 9.57 -8.11 3.21
N LEU A 134 9.49 -7.04 2.42
CA LEU A 134 8.54 -5.95 2.62
C LEU A 134 7.10 -6.43 2.53
N THR A 135 6.82 -7.37 1.62
CA THR A 135 5.51 -8.00 1.52
C THR A 135 5.26 -8.86 2.74
N ARG A 136 6.23 -9.68 3.17
CA ARG A 136 6.12 -10.55 4.35
C ARG A 136 5.77 -9.76 5.61
N SER A 137 6.53 -8.70 5.89
CA SER A 137 6.34 -7.76 7.01
C SER A 137 5.09 -6.89 6.90
N GLY A 138 4.37 -6.94 5.76
CA GLY A 138 3.13 -6.21 5.57
C GLY A 138 3.31 -4.70 5.34
N GLN A 139 4.55 -4.22 5.16
CA GLN A 139 4.85 -2.83 4.83
C GLN A 139 4.34 -2.45 3.42
N ILE A 140 4.40 -3.40 2.48
CA ILE A 140 3.83 -3.26 1.13
C ILE A 140 2.77 -4.34 0.87
N ILE A 141 1.88 -4.05 -0.07
CA ILE A 141 0.80 -4.96 -0.48
C ILE A 141 1.10 -5.46 -1.89
N CYS A 142 1.23 -6.77 -2.07
CA CYS A 142 1.40 -7.40 -3.39
C CYS A 142 0.09 -8.02 -3.86
N ILE A 143 -0.46 -7.58 -4.99
CA ILE A 143 -1.66 -8.18 -5.59
C ILE A 143 -1.24 -8.88 -6.88
N LYS A 144 -1.65 -10.14 -7.03
CA LYS A 144 -1.57 -10.84 -8.31
C LYS A 144 -2.78 -10.47 -9.14
N SER A 145 -2.54 -9.88 -10.31
CA SER A 145 -3.57 -9.66 -11.32
C SER A 145 -4.04 -10.99 -11.92
N GLN A 146 -5.17 -10.96 -12.63
CA GLN A 146 -5.70 -12.12 -13.36
C GLN A 146 -4.69 -12.65 -14.39
N ASP A 147 -3.87 -11.76 -14.95
CA ASP A 147 -2.80 -12.10 -15.91
C ASP A 147 -1.52 -12.64 -15.25
N ALA A 148 -1.60 -13.05 -13.98
CA ALA A 148 -0.46 -13.45 -13.15
C ALA A 148 0.64 -12.37 -12.95
N ALA A 149 0.42 -11.16 -13.44
CA ALA A 149 1.29 -10.02 -13.19
C ALA A 149 1.17 -9.56 -11.73
N GLU A 150 2.31 -9.45 -11.05
CA GLU A 150 2.38 -8.96 -9.67
C GLU A 150 2.46 -7.44 -9.65
N VAL A 151 1.59 -6.81 -8.86
CA VAL A 151 1.54 -5.35 -8.68
C VAL A 151 1.71 -5.02 -7.21
N TYR A 152 2.68 -4.16 -6.91
CA TYR A 152 3.01 -3.72 -5.58
C TYR A 152 2.38 -2.37 -5.27
N TYR A 153 1.73 -2.27 -4.12
CA TYR A 153 1.08 -1.07 -3.62
C TYR A 153 1.68 -0.67 -2.28
N SER A 154 1.76 0.63 -2.05
CA SER A 154 2.04 1.15 -0.72
C SER A 154 0.81 0.98 0.19
N ARG A 155 1.07 0.65 1.46
CA ARG A 155 0.06 0.70 2.52
C ARG A 155 -0.22 2.12 3.01
N ARG A 156 0.69 3.06 2.73
CA ARG A 156 0.78 4.46 3.21
C ARG A 156 0.85 4.61 4.73
N PHE A 157 -0.15 4.12 5.43
CA PHE A 157 -0.24 4.14 6.89
C PHE A 157 -0.37 2.72 7.45
N SER A 158 0.36 2.46 8.52
CA SER A 158 0.26 1.22 9.28
C SER A 158 -0.88 1.34 10.29
N PHE A 159 -2.06 0.85 9.93
CA PHE A 159 -3.10 0.54 10.91
C PHE A 159 -2.78 -0.81 11.53
N LEU A 160 -2.48 -0.81 12.83
CA LEU A 160 -2.14 -1.98 13.63
C LEU A 160 -3.25 -2.24 14.63
N THR A 161 -3.63 -3.51 14.78
CA THR A 161 -4.63 -3.95 15.74
C THR A 161 -4.01 -5.00 16.65
N GLU A 162 -4.08 -4.75 17.94
CA GLU A 162 -3.70 -5.74 18.95
C GLU A 162 -4.71 -6.89 18.93
N VAL A 163 -4.19 -8.11 18.92
CA VAL A 163 -4.99 -9.33 19.02
C VAL A 163 -5.26 -9.59 20.49
N CYS A 164 -6.41 -10.14 20.85
CA CYS A 164 -6.77 -10.38 22.26
C CYS A 164 -5.77 -11.25 23.03
N ALA A 165 -5.03 -12.11 22.31
CA ALA A 165 -4.16 -13.11 22.90
C ALA A 165 -2.71 -12.63 23.09
N LYS A 166 -2.08 -13.16 24.14
CA LYS A 166 -0.65 -13.15 24.34
C LYS A 166 -0.05 -14.49 23.90
N ALA A 167 1.07 -14.37 23.18
CA ALA A 167 1.81 -15.48 22.61
C ALA A 167 2.90 -15.95 23.56
N THR A 168 2.94 -17.23 23.91
CA THR A 168 4.11 -17.86 24.50
C THR A 168 4.97 -18.47 23.39
N VAL A 169 6.20 -17.96 23.25
CA VAL A 169 7.11 -18.30 22.13
C VAL A 169 8.28 -19.16 22.59
N GLU A 170 8.62 -20.14 21.76
CA GLU A 170 9.80 -20.98 21.92
C GLU A 170 10.78 -20.75 20.77
N TYR A 171 12.06 -20.58 21.09
CA TYR A 171 13.11 -20.36 20.09
C TYR A 171 13.21 -21.53 19.11
N GLY A 172 13.35 -21.22 17.82
CA GLY A 172 13.40 -22.23 16.75
C GLY A 172 12.04 -22.86 16.42
N SER A 173 10.97 -22.54 17.16
CA SER A 173 9.64 -23.09 16.93
C SER A 173 8.90 -22.36 15.81
N TYR A 174 8.20 -23.11 14.97
CA TYR A 174 7.23 -22.59 13.99
C TYR A 174 5.82 -22.45 14.60
N MET A 175 5.66 -22.77 15.88
CA MET A 175 4.38 -22.73 16.58
C MET A 175 4.51 -21.84 17.81
N THR A 176 3.53 -20.95 17.96
CA THR A 176 3.38 -20.11 19.15
C THR A 176 2.12 -20.52 19.88
N THR A 177 2.22 -20.73 21.20
CA THR A 177 1.04 -21.01 22.03
C THR A 177 0.36 -19.70 22.42
N VAL A 178 -0.97 -19.68 22.45
CA VAL A 178 -1.75 -18.50 22.79
C VAL A 178 -2.65 -18.79 24.00
N ASP A 179 -2.83 -17.78 24.84
CA ASP A 179 -3.64 -17.86 26.06
C ASP A 179 -5.16 -17.85 25.80
N CYS A 180 -5.61 -17.31 24.66
CA CYS A 180 -7.01 -17.34 24.25
C CYS A 180 -7.20 -17.60 22.74
N ASN A 181 -8.44 -17.91 22.35
CA ASN A 181 -8.77 -18.26 20.98
C ASN A 181 -8.64 -17.06 20.03
N THR A 182 -7.74 -17.17 19.05
CA THR A 182 -7.48 -16.12 18.04
C THR A 182 -8.07 -16.42 16.66
N THR A 183 -8.77 -17.54 16.47
CA THR A 183 -9.24 -17.96 15.13
C THR A 183 -10.26 -17.00 14.51
N GLU A 184 -10.97 -16.23 15.34
CA GLU A 184 -11.91 -15.20 14.90
C GLU A 184 -11.22 -13.87 14.55
N GLU A 185 -10.00 -13.65 15.03
CA GLU A 185 -9.25 -12.40 14.83
C GLU A 185 -8.17 -12.52 13.75
N LEU A 186 -7.57 -13.72 13.65
CA LEU A 186 -6.46 -14.06 12.76
C LEU A 186 -6.89 -15.08 11.72
N ARG A 187 -6.23 -15.02 10.55
CA ARG A 187 -6.40 -16.01 9.49
C ARG A 187 -5.07 -16.40 8.89
N ARG A 188 -5.03 -17.58 8.28
CA ARG A 188 -3.85 -18.01 7.53
C ARG A 188 -3.49 -17.00 6.45
N GLY A 189 -2.21 -16.69 6.34
CA GLY A 189 -1.66 -15.67 5.48
C GLY A 189 -1.69 -14.26 6.04
N ASP A 190 -2.28 -13.98 7.22
CA ASP A 190 -2.18 -12.65 7.82
C ASP A 190 -0.76 -12.34 8.29
N CYS A 191 -0.40 -11.05 8.19
CA CYS A 191 0.86 -10.54 8.72
C CYS A 191 0.67 -10.15 10.18
N ILE A 192 1.42 -10.80 11.06
CA ILE A 192 1.37 -10.62 12.51
C ILE A 192 2.77 -10.27 13.03
N ARG A 193 2.83 -9.46 14.07
CA ARG A 193 4.01 -9.20 14.86
C ARG A 193 3.88 -9.96 16.16
N VAL A 194 4.88 -10.77 16.47
CA VAL A 194 4.96 -11.54 17.72
C VAL A 194 6.23 -11.08 18.43
N GLY A 195 6.07 -10.30 19.52
CA GLY A 195 7.17 -9.55 20.09
C GLY A 195 7.68 -8.47 19.13
N ASP A 196 8.96 -8.53 18.78
CA ASP A 196 9.62 -7.56 17.89
C ASP A 196 9.74 -8.03 16.44
N HIS A 197 9.32 -9.26 16.13
CA HIS A 197 9.47 -9.85 14.81
C HIS A 197 8.14 -9.98 14.07
N TRP A 198 8.18 -9.71 12.77
CA TRP A 198 7.06 -9.90 11.86
C TRP A 198 7.06 -11.32 11.31
N PHE A 199 5.89 -11.92 11.20
CA PHE A 199 5.63 -13.25 10.67
C PHE A 199 4.37 -13.25 9.81
N ARG A 200 4.19 -14.32 9.05
CA ARG A 200 2.90 -14.66 8.46
C ARG A 200 2.30 -15.84 9.20
N VAL A 201 0.98 -15.83 9.39
CA VAL A 201 0.27 -17.02 9.84
C VAL A 201 0.40 -18.09 8.74
N SER A 202 1.06 -19.20 9.04
CA SER A 202 1.45 -20.19 8.03
C SER A 202 0.25 -20.73 7.24
N ASN A 203 0.40 -20.79 5.92
CA ASN A 203 -0.54 -21.41 4.99
C ASN A 203 0.13 -22.51 4.15
N ALA A 204 1.24 -23.07 4.64
CA ALA A 204 1.99 -24.11 3.92
C ALA A 204 1.16 -25.41 3.79
N ASP A 205 1.03 -25.92 2.56
CA ASP A 205 0.20 -27.10 2.24
C ASP A 205 0.95 -28.42 2.48
N LYS A 206 0.28 -29.41 3.08
CA LYS A 206 0.74 -30.81 3.28
C LYS A 206 1.10 -31.54 1.99
N LYS A 207 0.52 -31.13 0.86
CA LYS A 207 0.81 -31.73 -0.46
C LYS A 207 2.21 -31.38 -0.98
N ALA A 208 2.91 -30.42 -0.36
CA ALA A 208 4.27 -30.02 -0.71
C ALA A 208 5.33 -31.00 -0.16
N GLY A 209 5.23 -32.29 -0.49
CA GLY A 209 6.21 -33.32 -0.10
C GLY A 209 6.25 -33.63 1.40
N ILE A 210 6.05 -34.90 1.75
CA ILE A 210 6.15 -35.37 3.14
C ILE A 210 7.60 -35.19 3.61
N GLY A 211 7.84 -34.37 4.64
CA GLY A 211 9.15 -34.19 5.28
C GLY A 211 9.81 -32.82 5.10
N ASN A 212 9.22 -31.90 4.33
CA ASN A 212 9.75 -30.55 4.22
C ASN A 212 9.23 -29.65 5.35
N PRO A 213 10.09 -28.82 5.98
CA PRO A 213 9.63 -27.81 6.93
C PRO A 213 8.67 -26.83 6.26
N PRO A 214 7.83 -26.12 7.03
CA PRO A 214 7.04 -25.00 6.52
C PRO A 214 8.00 -24.07 5.76
N GLN A 215 7.73 -23.88 4.47
CA GLN A 215 8.61 -23.06 3.65
C GLN A 215 8.45 -21.60 4.09
N PRO A 216 9.54 -20.90 4.43
CA PRO A 216 9.47 -19.48 4.74
C PRO A 216 8.85 -18.74 3.56
N PHE A 217 8.20 -17.61 3.85
CA PHE A 217 7.60 -16.78 2.81
C PHE A 217 8.58 -16.41 1.67
N THR A 218 9.89 -16.45 1.95
CA THR A 218 10.98 -16.20 1.00
C THR A 218 11.25 -17.34 0.01
N THR A 219 10.92 -18.60 0.33
CA THR A 219 11.06 -19.74 -0.58
C THR A 219 9.74 -20.14 -1.25
N ILE A 220 8.69 -19.33 -1.08
CA ILE A 220 7.42 -19.52 -1.77
C ILE A 220 7.63 -19.30 -3.27
N ASN A 221 7.67 -20.42 -4.02
CA ASN A 221 7.45 -20.43 -5.46
C ASN A 221 6.29 -19.48 -5.78
N ALA A 222 6.48 -18.64 -6.80
CA ALA A 222 5.52 -17.63 -7.24
C ALA A 222 4.13 -18.20 -7.59
N THR A 223 3.92 -19.51 -7.53
CA THR A 223 2.71 -20.24 -7.90
C THR A 223 1.75 -20.52 -6.74
N THR A 224 2.17 -20.55 -5.47
CA THR A 224 1.23 -20.79 -4.36
C THR A 224 0.52 -19.52 -3.90
N GLN A 225 -0.76 -19.68 -3.57
CA GLN A 225 -1.77 -18.64 -3.58
C GLN A 225 -1.70 -17.73 -2.33
N SER A 226 -1.98 -16.44 -2.57
CA SER A 226 -2.04 -15.32 -1.61
C SER A 226 -0.70 -14.77 -1.10
N LYS A 227 0.00 -14.01 -1.95
CA LYS A 227 1.13 -13.15 -1.54
C LYS A 227 0.71 -11.89 -0.74
N SER A 228 -0.55 -11.76 -0.30
CA SER A 228 -0.96 -10.59 0.49
C SER A 228 -2.19 -10.74 1.38
N VAL A 229 -2.28 -9.80 2.32
CA VAL A 229 -3.35 -9.56 3.31
C VAL A 229 -4.69 -9.15 2.65
N SER A 230 -4.76 -9.07 1.32
CA SER A 230 -5.94 -8.59 0.58
C SER A 230 -6.85 -9.70 0.06
N SER A 231 -6.47 -10.98 0.17
CA SER A 231 -7.37 -12.08 -0.22
C SER A 231 -8.71 -11.94 0.51
N ILE A 232 -9.81 -12.08 -0.21
CA ILE A 232 -11.16 -12.10 0.35
C ILE A 232 -11.51 -13.51 0.84
N ALA A 233 -10.86 -14.54 0.31
CA ALA A 233 -11.04 -15.92 0.75
C ALA A 233 -10.61 -16.08 2.21
N ASP A 234 -11.47 -16.72 3.00
CA ASP A 234 -11.10 -17.15 4.34
C ASP A 234 -10.51 -18.55 4.27
N LEU A 235 -9.19 -18.62 4.46
CA LEU A 235 -8.43 -19.86 4.43
C LEU A 235 -8.62 -20.72 5.69
N ASN A 236 -9.26 -20.18 6.74
CA ASN A 236 -9.58 -20.92 7.96
C ASN A 236 -10.79 -21.86 7.73
N ILE A 237 -11.80 -21.39 6.99
CA ILE A 237 -13.13 -22.02 6.87
C ILE A 237 -13.21 -23.08 5.76
N GLU A 238 -12.28 -23.10 4.79
CA GLU A 238 -12.29 -24.12 3.73
C GLU A 238 -12.36 -25.52 4.38
N SER A 239 -13.40 -26.31 4.08
CA SER A 239 -13.68 -27.61 4.71
C SER A 239 -12.56 -28.65 4.53
N LYS A 240 -11.57 -28.35 3.68
CA LYS A 240 -10.34 -29.13 3.47
C LYS A 240 -9.14 -28.61 4.30
N SER A 241 -9.25 -27.50 5.03
CA SER A 241 -8.15 -26.72 5.65
C SER A 241 -7.35 -27.52 6.69
N LYS A 242 -8.02 -28.23 7.61
CA LYS A 242 -7.37 -29.04 8.66
C LYS A 242 -6.47 -30.16 8.08
N LEU A 243 -6.86 -30.73 6.94
CA LEU A 243 -6.10 -31.74 6.21
C LEU A 243 -5.17 -31.14 5.15
N LYS A 244 -5.35 -29.87 4.81
CA LYS A 244 -4.60 -29.18 3.75
C LYS A 244 -3.28 -28.61 4.24
N TYR A 245 -3.21 -28.05 5.45
CA TYR A 245 -2.02 -27.32 5.92
C TYR A 245 -1.10 -28.15 6.82
N ILE A 246 0.21 -27.91 6.75
CA ILE A 246 1.25 -28.63 7.51
C ILE A 246 1.06 -28.42 9.02
N LEU A 247 0.98 -27.14 9.43
CA LEU A 247 0.88 -26.77 10.83
C LEU A 247 -0.58 -26.55 11.26
N PRO A 248 -0.98 -27.02 12.45
CA PRO A 248 -2.30 -26.74 12.99
C PRO A 248 -2.49 -25.24 13.25
N PHE A 249 -3.74 -24.79 13.12
CA PHE A 249 -4.17 -23.47 13.57
C PHE A 249 -5.46 -23.70 14.34
N ASP A 250 -5.38 -23.57 15.65
CA ASP A 250 -6.44 -23.93 16.58
C ASP A 250 -6.60 -22.85 17.67
N THR A 251 -7.39 -23.16 18.70
CA THR A 251 -7.71 -22.23 19.79
C THR A 251 -6.51 -21.89 20.68
N HIS A 252 -5.43 -22.68 20.62
CA HIS A 252 -4.28 -22.56 21.51
C HIS A 252 -2.97 -22.36 20.77
N HIS A 253 -2.94 -22.49 19.44
CA HIS A 253 -1.71 -22.42 18.68
C HIS A 253 -1.87 -21.59 17.40
N VAL A 254 -0.93 -20.67 17.21
CA VAL A 254 -0.79 -19.86 15.99
C VAL A 254 0.45 -20.34 15.23
N PRO A 255 0.31 -20.81 13.98
CA PRO A 255 1.45 -21.27 13.19
C PRO A 255 2.17 -20.11 12.51
N LEU A 256 3.50 -20.10 12.57
CA LEU A 256 4.37 -19.13 11.93
C LEU A 256 4.92 -19.68 10.61
N ASP A 257 5.17 -18.81 9.64
CA ASP A 257 5.80 -19.14 8.36
C ASP A 257 7.30 -19.44 8.47
N MET A 258 7.94 -18.99 9.54
CA MET A 258 9.36 -19.18 9.83
C MET A 258 9.58 -19.43 11.33
N PRO A 259 10.71 -20.05 11.72
CA PRO A 259 10.94 -20.35 13.13
C PRO A 259 11.19 -19.06 13.91
N PHE A 260 10.74 -19.02 15.17
CA PHE A 260 10.96 -17.87 16.03
C PHE A 260 12.49 -17.67 16.27
N PRO A 261 13.04 -16.46 16.07
CA PRO A 261 14.49 -16.24 16.07
C PRO A 261 15.16 -16.65 17.38
N ASP A 262 16.18 -17.51 17.30
CA ASP A 262 17.01 -17.91 18.44
C ASP A 262 18.29 -17.06 18.50
N HIS A 263 18.52 -16.38 19.63
CA HIS A 263 19.76 -15.64 19.90
C HIS A 263 21.00 -16.55 19.93
N ARG A 264 20.83 -17.86 20.09
CA ARG A 264 21.91 -18.85 20.16
C ARG A 264 22.31 -19.42 18.81
N GLN A 265 21.47 -19.29 17.80
CA GLN A 265 21.73 -19.73 16.44
C GLN A 265 21.77 -18.52 15.52
N VAL A 266 22.96 -18.20 15.00
CA VAL A 266 23.12 -17.20 13.94
C VAL A 266 22.40 -17.73 12.70
N HIS A 267 21.13 -17.36 12.53
CA HIS A 267 20.35 -17.75 11.37
C HIS A 267 20.92 -17.03 10.15
N ILE A 268 21.37 -17.82 9.16
CA ILE A 268 22.19 -17.39 8.01
C ILE A 268 21.41 -16.51 7.00
N HIS A 269 20.09 -16.36 7.15
CA HIS A 269 19.24 -15.84 6.06
C HIS A 269 18.73 -14.40 6.20
N HIS A 270 18.97 -13.67 7.28
CA HIS A 270 18.40 -12.32 7.41
C HIS A 270 19.32 -11.36 8.15
N THR A 271 19.60 -10.24 7.48
CA THR A 271 20.42 -9.15 8.04
C THR A 271 19.52 -8.02 8.51
N LYS A 272 19.74 -7.58 9.75
CA LYS A 272 19.29 -6.33 10.42
C LYS A 272 18.06 -6.33 11.33
N TRP A 273 17.07 -7.22 11.20
CA TRP A 273 15.87 -7.19 12.06
C TRP A 273 15.74 -8.38 13.03
N ASP A 274 16.66 -9.34 12.94
CA ASP A 274 16.68 -10.59 13.73
C ASP A 274 17.56 -10.47 14.98
N VAL A 275 17.53 -9.32 15.66
CA VAL A 275 18.00 -9.29 17.05
C VAL A 275 16.87 -9.84 17.90
N ALA A 276 17.03 -11.06 18.39
CA ALA A 276 16.06 -11.66 19.32
C ALA A 276 15.71 -10.65 20.42
N PRO A 277 14.42 -10.50 20.77
CA PRO A 277 14.01 -9.56 21.81
C PRO A 277 14.83 -9.83 23.07
N LYS A 278 15.40 -8.77 23.67
CA LYS A 278 16.00 -8.90 25.00
C LYS A 278 14.87 -9.27 25.94
N LEU A 279 14.71 -10.56 26.23
CA LEU A 279 13.73 -11.02 27.19
C LEU A 279 13.97 -10.26 28.50
N GLY A 280 13.02 -9.42 28.88
CA GLY A 280 12.94 -8.93 30.26
C GLY A 280 12.89 -10.12 31.21
N LYS A 281 13.34 -9.92 32.45
CA LYS A 281 13.23 -10.90 33.53
C LYS A 281 11.74 -11.22 33.76
N GLY A 282 11.21 -12.20 33.04
CA GLY A 282 9.80 -12.61 33.14
C GLY A 282 9.29 -13.21 31.84
N SER A 283 9.36 -14.54 31.74
CA SER A 283 8.53 -15.44 30.93
C SER A 283 8.06 -14.94 29.55
N GLY A 284 8.69 -15.48 28.49
CA GLY A 284 8.17 -16.00 27.21
C GLY A 284 6.88 -15.51 26.54
N VAL A 285 6.15 -14.55 27.10
CA VAL A 285 4.80 -14.14 26.76
C VAL A 285 4.88 -12.75 26.12
N VAL A 286 4.49 -12.65 24.86
CA VAL A 286 4.60 -11.44 24.04
C VAL A 286 3.25 -11.07 23.43
N PRO A 287 2.95 -9.77 23.24
CA PRO A 287 1.72 -9.36 22.56
C PRO A 287 1.78 -9.76 21.08
N ILE A 288 0.60 -10.06 20.52
CA ILE A 288 0.43 -10.27 19.09
C ILE A 288 -0.27 -9.06 18.50
N VAL A 289 0.29 -8.52 17.42
CA VAL A 289 -0.31 -7.38 16.69
C VAL A 289 -0.46 -7.76 15.23
N LYS A 290 -1.57 -7.42 14.59
CA LYS A 290 -1.77 -7.63 13.15
C LYS A 290 -1.83 -6.33 12.38
N HIS A 291 -1.52 -6.42 11.09
CA HIS A 291 -1.80 -5.35 10.14
C HIS A 291 -3.28 -5.35 9.73
N GLY A 292 -3.95 -4.20 9.81
CA GLY A 292 -5.36 -4.05 9.43
C GLY A 292 -6.29 -4.43 10.57
N CYS A 293 -7.55 -4.69 10.27
CA CYS A 293 -8.56 -5.03 11.27
C CYS A 293 -8.67 -6.55 11.52
N THR A 294 -9.29 -6.91 12.63
CA THR A 294 -9.75 -8.27 12.99
C THR A 294 -10.75 -8.81 11.94
N ASN A 295 -10.95 -10.14 11.89
CA ASN A 295 -11.77 -10.73 10.82
C ASN A 295 -13.26 -10.38 10.97
N ASP A 296 -13.77 -10.20 12.18
CA ASP A 296 -15.13 -9.72 12.46
C ASP A 296 -15.39 -8.34 11.82
N ILE A 297 -14.47 -7.38 11.95
CA ILE A 297 -14.58 -6.05 11.31
C ILE A 297 -14.49 -6.19 9.79
N ARG A 298 -13.63 -7.08 9.29
CA ARG A 298 -13.53 -7.37 7.86
C ARG A 298 -14.82 -8.00 7.32
N GLU A 299 -15.43 -8.92 8.05
CA GLU A 299 -16.71 -9.53 7.70
C GLU A 299 -17.84 -8.51 7.72
N LEU A 300 -17.88 -7.66 8.76
CA LEU A 300 -18.80 -6.54 8.83
C LEU A 300 -18.65 -5.65 7.59
N TRP A 301 -17.41 -5.30 7.23
CA TRP A 301 -17.14 -4.54 6.01
C TRP A 301 -17.61 -5.27 4.76
N LYS A 302 -17.31 -6.56 4.58
CA LYS A 302 -17.77 -7.35 3.41
C LYS A 302 -19.30 -7.39 3.31
N LYS A 303 -19.98 -7.73 4.41
CA LYS A 303 -21.45 -7.74 4.51
C LYS A 303 -22.03 -6.36 4.18
N SER A 304 -21.35 -5.31 4.63
CA SER A 304 -21.77 -3.94 4.35
C SER A 304 -21.48 -3.53 2.90
N LYS A 305 -20.39 -3.99 2.29
CA LYS A 305 -19.97 -3.63 0.92
C LYS A 305 -21.02 -4.06 -0.11
N ASP A 306 -21.56 -5.27 0.07
CA ASP A 306 -22.58 -5.83 -0.81
C ASP A 306 -23.99 -5.35 -0.42
N SER A 307 -24.13 -4.71 0.74
CA SER A 307 -25.37 -4.03 1.13
C SER A 307 -25.53 -2.75 0.31
N SER A 308 -26.74 -2.49 -0.17
CA SER A 308 -27.10 -1.23 -0.79
C SER A 308 -26.93 -0.08 0.21
N TRP A 309 -25.74 0.51 0.30
CA TRP A 309 -25.56 1.67 1.15
C TRP A 309 -26.55 2.75 0.72
N PRO A 310 -27.30 3.34 1.67
CA PRO A 310 -28.25 4.38 1.34
C PRO A 310 -27.46 5.57 0.77
N MET A 311 -27.62 5.80 -0.53
CA MET A 311 -26.96 6.91 -1.23
C MET A 311 -27.68 8.25 -0.99
N ASP A 312 -28.94 8.17 -0.57
CA ASP A 312 -29.79 9.31 -0.24
C ASP A 312 -30.03 9.37 1.28
N PRO A 313 -29.92 10.56 1.90
CA PRO A 313 -30.39 10.82 3.26
C PRO A 313 -31.73 10.20 3.63
N ALA A 314 -32.72 10.17 2.72
CA ALA A 314 -34.03 9.56 3.00
C ALA A 314 -33.94 8.03 3.17
N GLN A 315 -33.14 7.36 2.35
CA GLN A 315 -32.90 5.92 2.46
C GLN A 315 -32.12 5.58 3.73
N LEU A 316 -31.21 6.47 4.14
CA LEU A 316 -30.45 6.32 5.38
C LEU A 316 -31.38 6.41 6.59
N GLU A 317 -32.27 7.41 6.62
CA GLU A 317 -33.28 7.56 7.66
C GLU A 317 -34.15 6.30 7.81
N VAL A 318 -34.61 5.72 6.69
CA VAL A 318 -35.40 4.47 6.69
C VAL A 318 -34.59 3.29 7.24
N LYS A 319 -33.34 3.11 6.80
CA LYS A 319 -32.48 2.03 7.29
C LYS A 319 -32.09 2.19 8.76
N LEU A 320 -31.92 3.42 9.25
CA LEU A 320 -31.66 3.68 10.68
C LEU A 320 -32.84 3.27 11.56
N VAL A 321 -34.07 3.49 11.11
CA VAL A 321 -35.28 3.04 11.82
C VAL A 321 -35.42 1.51 11.74
N GLN A 322 -35.22 0.92 10.56
CA GLN A 322 -35.31 -0.54 10.36
C GLN A 322 -34.27 -1.32 11.18
N SER A 323 -33.08 -0.75 11.38
CA SER A 323 -32.01 -1.34 12.20
C SER A 323 -32.14 -1.06 13.70
N GLY A 324 -33.18 -0.32 14.13
CA GLY A 324 -33.40 0.03 15.53
C GLY A 324 -32.40 1.05 16.10
N LEU A 325 -31.54 1.65 15.26
CA LEU A 325 -30.55 2.66 15.65
C LEU A 325 -31.16 4.06 15.80
N SER A 326 -32.38 4.27 15.29
CA SER A 326 -33.18 5.48 15.47
C SER A 326 -34.66 5.15 15.58
N THR A 327 -35.44 6.07 16.14
CA THR A 327 -36.91 6.01 16.10
C THR A 327 -37.46 6.88 14.97
N GLN A 328 -38.66 6.56 14.51
CA GLN A 328 -39.36 7.37 13.51
C GLN A 328 -39.56 8.82 14.01
N ALA A 329 -39.86 8.99 15.30
CA ALA A 329 -40.00 10.30 15.93
C ALA A 329 -38.72 11.16 15.86
N ASN A 330 -37.54 10.54 16.06
CA ASN A 330 -36.26 11.25 15.97
C ASN A 330 -35.95 11.68 14.53
N VAL A 331 -36.26 10.84 13.55
CA VAL A 331 -36.12 11.16 12.12
C VAL A 331 -37.02 12.34 11.75
N ASP A 332 -38.28 12.31 12.17
CA ASP A 332 -39.25 13.36 11.87
C ASP A 332 -38.88 14.70 12.54
N ALA A 333 -38.38 14.66 13.77
CA ALA A 333 -37.84 15.83 14.46
C ALA A 333 -36.62 16.43 13.73
N HIS A 334 -35.70 15.59 13.25
CA HIS A 334 -34.54 16.02 12.48
C HIS A 334 -34.94 16.65 11.14
N ARG A 335 -35.92 16.06 10.45
CA ARG A 335 -36.49 16.60 9.21
C ARG A 335 -37.19 17.95 9.43
N ALA A 336 -37.92 18.10 10.53
CA ALA A 336 -38.56 19.36 10.92
C ALA A 336 -37.52 20.46 11.17
N ARG A 337 -36.44 20.16 11.89
CA ARG A 337 -35.32 21.09 12.14
C ARG A 337 -34.66 21.53 10.83
N ARG A 338 -34.35 20.60 9.92
CA ARG A 338 -33.78 20.94 8.59
C ARG A 338 -34.67 21.90 7.81
N LYS A 339 -35.99 21.67 7.79
CA LYS A 339 -36.96 22.56 7.12
C LYS A 339 -36.98 23.97 7.72
N MET A 340 -36.80 24.11 9.04
CA MET A 340 -36.71 25.41 9.70
C MET A 340 -35.47 26.20 9.28
N PHE A 341 -34.30 25.55 9.18
CA PHE A 341 -33.06 26.20 8.75
C PHE A 341 -33.10 26.68 7.29
N VAL A 342 -33.74 25.93 6.39
CA VAL A 342 -33.91 26.35 4.99
C VAL A 342 -34.82 27.57 4.88
N LYS A 343 -35.90 27.63 5.67
CA LYS A 343 -36.81 28.80 5.69
C LYS A 343 -36.15 30.07 6.22
N ASN A 344 -35.21 29.95 7.16
CA ASN A 344 -34.53 31.11 7.74
C ASN A 344 -33.46 31.72 6.81
N LYS A 345 -32.84 30.94 5.91
CA LYS A 345 -31.86 31.47 4.94
C LYS A 345 -32.47 32.34 3.83
N VAL A 346 -33.78 32.24 3.57
CA VAL A 346 -34.45 32.94 2.46
C VAL A 346 -34.90 34.37 2.81
N LYS A 347 -34.80 34.78 4.09
CA LYS A 347 -35.27 36.10 4.54
C LYS A 347 -34.11 37.04 4.86
N THR A 348 -33.31 37.42 3.86
CA THR A 348 -32.63 38.72 3.90
C THR A 348 -33.64 39.76 3.39
N PRO A 349 -34.13 40.68 4.23
CA PRO A 349 -35.07 41.70 3.75
C PRO A 349 -34.36 42.57 2.71
N ARG A 350 -34.89 42.58 1.48
CA ARG A 350 -34.43 43.51 0.43
C ARG A 350 -34.66 44.93 0.95
N VAL A 351 -33.59 45.67 1.25
CA VAL A 351 -33.66 47.10 1.50
C VAL A 351 -34.25 47.76 0.25
N ARG A 352 -35.44 48.34 0.36
CA ARG A 352 -36.02 49.16 -0.72
C ARG A 352 -35.12 50.37 -0.88
N LYS A 353 -34.31 50.40 -1.95
CA LYS A 353 -33.62 51.63 -2.36
C LYS A 353 -34.70 52.69 -2.63
N GLN A 354 -34.69 53.77 -1.85
CA GLN A 354 -35.45 54.98 -2.13
C GLN A 354 -35.08 55.42 -3.55
N ARG A 355 -36.08 55.61 -4.42
CA ARG A 355 -35.83 56.17 -5.74
C ARG A 355 -35.65 57.67 -5.56
N GLU A 356 -34.50 58.19 -5.96
CA GLU A 356 -34.32 59.64 -6.11
C GLU A 356 -35.35 60.15 -7.12
N ILE A 357 -36.30 60.95 -6.64
CA ILE A 357 -37.27 61.62 -7.51
C ILE A 357 -36.50 62.77 -8.17
N LYS A 358 -36.10 62.59 -9.43
CA LYS A 358 -35.56 63.70 -10.24
C LYS A 358 -36.68 64.71 -10.48
N ILE A 359 -36.57 65.89 -9.87
CA ILE A 359 -37.42 67.04 -10.18
C ILE A 359 -37.08 67.50 -11.61
N THR A 360 -38.00 67.26 -12.55
CA THR A 360 -37.84 67.61 -13.97
C THR A 360 -38.10 69.09 -14.27
N ASN A 361 -38.55 69.87 -13.28
CA ASN A 361 -38.80 71.30 -13.43
C ASN A 361 -37.61 72.13 -12.91
N THR A 362 -36.69 72.46 -13.82
CA THR A 362 -35.47 73.25 -13.58
C THR A 362 -35.73 74.66 -13.06
N HIS A 363 -36.89 75.26 -13.39
CA HIS A 363 -37.20 76.66 -13.10
C HIS A 363 -37.61 76.92 -11.64
N LEU A 364 -37.84 75.88 -10.85
CA LEU A 364 -38.29 76.02 -9.46
C LEU A 364 -37.15 75.91 -8.43
N ARG A 365 -35.93 75.56 -8.85
CA ARG A 365 -34.80 75.22 -7.96
C ARG A 365 -34.41 76.32 -6.98
N ASP A 366 -34.51 77.58 -7.38
CA ASP A 366 -34.08 78.72 -6.56
C ASP A 366 -35.25 79.40 -5.81
N THR A 367 -36.46 78.87 -5.97
CA THR A 367 -37.63 79.33 -5.23
C THR A 367 -37.75 78.58 -3.89
N ALA A 368 -38.38 79.21 -2.90
CA ALA A 368 -38.63 78.58 -1.60
C ALA A 368 -39.38 77.23 -1.74
N LEU A 369 -40.29 77.15 -2.71
CA LEU A 369 -41.05 75.92 -3.04
C LEU A 369 -40.17 74.79 -3.57
N GLY A 370 -39.18 75.09 -4.43
CA GLY A 370 -38.27 74.07 -4.96
C GLY A 370 -37.33 73.46 -3.91
N LYS A 371 -36.90 74.27 -2.92
CA LYS A 371 -36.07 73.78 -1.81
C LYS A 371 -36.84 72.84 -0.87
N ILE A 372 -38.12 73.13 -0.61
CA ILE A 372 -38.99 72.26 0.21
C ILE A 372 -39.27 70.93 -0.49
N LEU A 373 -39.50 70.95 -1.81
CA LEU A 373 -39.73 69.75 -2.62
C LEU A 373 -38.48 68.85 -2.75
N ALA A 374 -37.29 69.44 -2.80
CA ALA A 374 -36.03 68.70 -2.89
C ALA A 374 -35.63 68.02 -1.57
N ASN A 375 -35.96 68.64 -0.44
CA ASN A 375 -35.61 68.11 0.88
C ASN A 375 -36.66 67.14 1.47
N GLY A 376 -37.75 66.84 0.75
CA GLY A 376 -38.64 65.75 1.13
C GLY A 376 -39.16 65.81 2.57
N GLY A 377 -39.70 66.94 3.02
CA GLY A 377 -40.52 67.06 4.23
C GLY A 377 -39.95 66.45 5.53
N ASP A 378 -38.94 67.08 6.12
CA ASP A 378 -38.32 66.65 7.38
C ASP A 378 -38.82 67.41 8.64
N ASN A 379 -39.95 68.13 8.58
CA ASN A 379 -40.62 68.66 9.80
C ASN A 379 -42.00 68.00 10.01
N PRO A 380 -42.39 67.67 11.26
CA PRO A 380 -43.50 66.74 11.53
C PRO A 380 -44.91 67.35 11.42
N ASN A 381 -45.02 68.67 11.27
CA ASN A 381 -46.30 69.37 11.38
C ASN A 381 -46.74 69.98 10.03
N GLU A 382 -47.13 69.11 9.09
CA GLU A 382 -48.12 69.39 8.01
C GLU A 382 -47.60 70.19 6.78
N PHE A 383 -48.00 69.97 5.49
CA PHE A 383 -48.51 68.82 4.73
C PHE A 383 -48.31 69.04 3.20
N THR A 384 -48.47 67.95 2.44
CA THR A 384 -48.34 67.67 0.99
C THR A 384 -49.16 68.49 -0.01
N LEU A 385 -48.80 68.36 -1.30
CA LEU A 385 -49.76 68.35 -2.41
C LEU A 385 -49.23 67.66 -3.68
N GLY A 386 -49.95 66.76 -4.36
CA GLY A 386 -51.42 66.56 -4.34
C GLY A 386 -51.99 65.61 -3.27
N ALA A 387 -53.30 65.64 -2.97
CA ALA A 387 -54.34 66.59 -3.39
C ALA A 387 -54.92 67.30 -2.15
N VAL A 388 -54.36 68.48 -1.89
CA VAL A 388 -54.81 69.63 -1.08
C VAL A 388 -54.94 69.45 0.44
N LYS A 389 -54.19 70.28 1.19
CA LYS A 389 -54.74 71.15 2.26
C LYS A 389 -53.85 72.37 2.49
N PHE A 390 -54.53 73.50 2.73
CA PHE A 390 -54.01 74.85 2.97
C PHE A 390 -53.91 75.09 4.48
N ASP A 391 -53.00 75.97 4.92
CA ASP A 391 -53.03 76.50 6.27
C ASP A 391 -54.05 77.65 6.36
N ARG A 392 -54.82 77.67 7.45
CA ARG A 392 -55.58 78.85 7.88
C ARG A 392 -55.22 79.13 9.34
N GLU A 393 -54.62 80.30 9.53
CA GLU A 393 -54.40 81.10 10.76
C GLU A 393 -54.24 80.38 12.10
#